data_AF-A0A3A3YZF2-F1
#
_entry.id   AF-A0A3A3YZF2-F1
#
_cell.length_a   1.000
_cell.length_b   1.000
_cell.length_c   1.000
_cell.angle_alpha   90.00
_cell.angle_beta   90.00
_cell.angle_gamma   90.00
#
_symmetry.space_group_name_H-M   'P 1'
#
loop_
_entity.id
_entity.type
_entity.pdbx_description
1 polymer ?
#
loop_
_entity_poly.entity_id
_entity_poly.type
_entity_poly.pdbx_seq_one_letter_code
_entity_poly.pdbx_strand_id
1 'polypeptide(L)'
;MSEPTHGVSPDPARPGPAFYAAVGGHETFARIVERFYEGVWEDPVLRPLYPEQDDPGPARERLTLFLEQYWGGPRTYSEQRGHPRLRMRHGPFRIGTAERDAWLRRMRVAVDEARLAPDAERALWDYLVMAADSLVNVQVDADHPATVPTPQDLGLTPRGPGGQTSGP
;
A
#
# COMPACT_ATOMS: atom_id res chain seq x y z
N MET A 1 -42.16 19.25 28.33
CA MET A 1 -41.76 19.39 26.92
C MET A 1 -40.76 18.29 26.66
N SER A 2 -41.18 17.23 25.96
CA SER A 2 -40.32 16.10 25.61
C SER A 2 -39.56 16.46 24.34
N GLU A 3 -38.23 16.45 24.39
CA GLU A 3 -37.42 16.52 23.17
C GLU A 3 -37.42 15.15 22.48
N PRO A 4 -37.52 15.09 21.14
CA PRO A 4 -37.37 13.84 20.41
C PRO A 4 -35.87 13.55 20.27
N THR A 5 -35.38 12.48 20.91
CA THR A 5 -34.07 11.90 20.60
C THR A 5 -34.12 11.37 19.17
N HIS A 6 -33.54 12.13 18.23
CA HIS A 6 -33.31 11.66 16.88
C HIS A 6 -32.24 10.56 16.92
N GLY A 7 -32.68 9.31 17.05
CA GLY A 7 -31.83 8.14 16.94
C GLY A 7 -31.33 8.01 15.50
N VAL A 8 -30.24 8.70 15.19
CA VAL A 8 -29.45 8.40 13.99
C VAL A 8 -28.80 7.05 14.24
N SER A 9 -29.39 5.97 13.71
CA SER A 9 -28.68 4.72 13.54
C SER A 9 -27.41 5.03 12.73
N PRO A 10 -26.21 4.70 13.24
CA PRO A 10 -24.98 4.98 12.51
C PRO A 10 -25.01 4.23 11.18
N ASP A 11 -24.80 4.96 10.09
CA ASP A 11 -24.65 4.39 8.76
C ASP A 11 -23.43 3.46 8.76
N PRO A 12 -23.62 2.14 8.59
CA PRO A 12 -22.52 1.18 8.59
C PRO A 12 -21.62 1.32 7.35
N ALA A 13 -21.91 2.24 6.42
CA ALA A 13 -21.06 2.56 5.28
C ALA A 13 -20.12 3.75 5.51
N ARG A 14 -20.23 4.48 6.63
CA ARG A 14 -19.34 5.62 6.94
C ARG A 14 -18.18 5.17 7.84
N PRO A 15 -16.93 5.61 7.57
CA PRO A 15 -15.82 5.38 8.49
C PRO A 15 -16.15 5.90 9.89
N GLY A 16 -15.91 5.08 10.92
CA GLY A 16 -16.17 5.45 12.30
C GLY A 16 -16.22 4.25 13.26
N PRO A 17 -16.24 4.49 14.58
CA PRO A 17 -16.08 3.41 15.58
C PRO A 17 -17.09 2.26 15.43
N ALA A 18 -18.30 2.57 14.97
CA ALA A 18 -19.33 1.57 14.69
C ALA A 18 -18.94 0.64 13.52
N PHE A 19 -18.33 1.17 12.45
CA PHE A 19 -17.81 0.38 11.34
C PHE A 19 -16.72 -0.58 11.83
N TYR A 20 -15.69 -0.04 12.51
CA TYR A 20 -14.57 -0.82 13.01
C TYR A 20 -15.04 -2.00 13.88
N ALA A 21 -15.97 -1.76 14.81
CA ALA A 21 -16.53 -2.81 15.64
C ALA A 21 -17.37 -3.81 14.83
N ALA A 22 -18.20 -3.33 13.89
CA ALA A 22 -19.09 -4.18 13.09
C ALA A 22 -18.34 -5.14 12.17
N VAL A 23 -17.17 -4.76 11.66
CA VAL A 23 -16.35 -5.64 10.81
C VAL A 23 -15.47 -6.61 11.59
N GLY A 24 -15.49 -6.60 12.92
CA GLY A 24 -14.66 -7.48 13.76
C GLY A 24 -13.34 -6.87 14.24
N GLY A 25 -13.14 -5.57 14.04
CA GLY A 25 -11.99 -4.83 14.56
C GLY A 25 -10.63 -5.33 14.06
N HIS A 26 -9.64 -5.31 14.96
CA HIS A 26 -8.24 -5.62 14.68
C HIS A 26 -8.05 -6.93 13.91
N GLU A 27 -8.69 -8.01 14.35
CA GLU A 27 -8.50 -9.34 13.74
C GLU A 27 -8.85 -9.36 12.26
N THR A 28 -9.89 -8.62 11.86
CA THR A 28 -10.30 -8.52 10.45
C THR A 28 -9.28 -7.74 9.63
N PHE A 29 -8.82 -6.58 10.11
CA PHE A 29 -7.82 -5.80 9.37
C PHE A 29 -6.48 -6.52 9.32
N ALA A 30 -6.05 -7.13 10.42
CA ALA A 30 -4.83 -7.94 10.47
C ALA A 30 -4.89 -9.09 9.45
N ARG A 31 -6.01 -9.83 9.37
CA ARG A 31 -6.19 -10.91 8.39
C ARG A 31 -6.17 -10.42 6.94
N ILE A 32 -6.88 -9.33 6.64
CA ILE A 32 -6.88 -8.73 5.29
C ILE A 32 -5.45 -8.34 4.90
N VAL A 33 -4.75 -7.65 5.79
CA VAL A 33 -3.40 -7.14 5.52
C VAL A 33 -2.39 -8.28 5.44
N GLU A 34 -2.51 -9.33 6.26
CA GLU A 34 -1.71 -10.56 6.14
C GLU A 34 -1.85 -11.17 4.75
N ARG A 35 -3.08 -11.48 4.33
CA ARG A 35 -3.36 -12.06 3.01
C ARG A 35 -2.90 -11.19 1.86
N PHE A 36 -3.06 -9.87 2.01
CA PHE A 36 -2.56 -8.92 1.04
C PHE A 36 -1.04 -9.04 0.87
N TYR A 37 -0.27 -9.07 1.97
CA TYR A 37 1.19 -9.14 1.91
C TYR A 37 1.72 -10.51 1.45
N GLU A 38 1.03 -11.62 1.77
CA GLU A 38 1.31 -12.93 1.16
C GLU A 38 1.26 -12.83 -0.37
N GLY A 39 0.19 -12.23 -0.90
CA GLY A 39 0.02 -12.04 -2.34
C GLY A 39 1.03 -11.05 -2.96
N VAL A 40 1.39 -9.97 -2.25
CA VAL A 40 2.42 -9.01 -2.68
C VAL A 40 3.77 -9.70 -2.88
N TRP A 41 4.13 -10.63 -2.00
CA TRP A 41 5.44 -11.29 -2.03
C TRP A 41 5.63 -12.24 -3.22
N GLU A 42 4.52 -12.71 -3.77
CA GLU A 42 4.45 -13.55 -4.96
C GLU A 42 4.26 -12.73 -6.23
N ASP A 43 4.01 -11.41 -6.14
CA ASP A 43 3.73 -10.58 -7.29
C ASP A 43 5.01 -9.95 -7.87
N PRO A 44 5.37 -10.26 -9.12
CA PRO A 44 6.60 -9.75 -9.73
C PRO A 44 6.56 -8.23 -10.00
N VAL A 45 5.37 -7.61 -10.01
CA VAL A 45 5.22 -6.14 -10.17
C VAL A 45 5.40 -5.45 -8.83
N LEU A 46 4.83 -6.00 -7.76
CA LEU A 46 4.84 -5.33 -6.45
C LEU A 46 6.12 -5.61 -5.66
N ARG A 47 6.61 -6.86 -5.68
CA ARG A 47 7.78 -7.27 -4.88
C ARG A 47 9.00 -6.34 -5.05
N PRO A 48 9.37 -5.88 -6.27
CA PRO A 48 10.49 -4.96 -6.44
C PRO A 48 10.33 -3.58 -5.79
N LEU A 49 9.09 -3.16 -5.46
CA LEU A 49 8.83 -1.87 -4.81
C LEU A 49 9.18 -1.88 -3.32
N TYR A 50 9.32 -3.06 -2.71
CA TYR A 50 9.60 -3.20 -1.29
C TYR A 50 11.12 -3.33 -1.08
N PRO A 51 11.76 -2.31 -0.48
CA PRO A 51 13.21 -2.36 -0.21
C PRO A 51 13.55 -3.36 0.90
N GLU A 52 12.59 -3.63 1.78
CA GLU A 52 12.68 -4.59 2.88
C GLU A 52 12.48 -6.02 2.33
N GLN A 53 13.30 -6.45 1.35
CA GLN A 53 13.10 -7.70 0.56
C GLN A 53 13.09 -9.01 1.35
N ASP A 54 13.35 -8.96 2.66
CA ASP A 54 13.46 -10.13 3.54
C ASP A 54 12.32 -10.23 4.57
N ASP A 55 11.61 -9.13 4.90
CA ASP A 55 10.55 -9.14 5.91
C ASP A 55 9.46 -8.08 5.64
N PRO A 56 8.23 -8.48 5.28
CA PRO A 56 7.11 -7.55 5.12
C PRO A 56 6.54 -7.07 6.46
N GLY A 57 6.97 -7.62 7.61
CA GLY A 57 6.43 -7.35 8.94
C GLY A 57 6.22 -5.87 9.27
N PRO A 58 7.22 -5.00 9.09
CA PRO A 58 7.07 -3.57 9.37
C PRO A 58 6.09 -2.87 8.42
N ALA A 59 6.05 -3.24 7.14
CA ALA A 59 5.11 -2.68 6.17
C ALA A 59 3.67 -3.17 6.43
N ARG A 60 3.52 -4.44 6.83
CA ARG A 60 2.28 -5.08 7.27
C ARG A 60 1.69 -4.35 8.46
N GLU A 61 2.46 -4.19 9.54
CA GLU A 61 2.02 -3.48 10.74
C GLU A 61 1.55 -2.06 10.43
N ARG A 62 2.31 -1.30 9.63
CA ARG A 62 1.97 0.08 9.28
C ARG A 62 0.65 0.18 8.52
N LEU A 63 0.37 -0.77 7.61
CA LEU A 63 -0.89 -0.79 6.86
C LEU A 63 -2.07 -1.19 7.76
N THR A 64 -1.89 -2.19 8.63
CA THR A 64 -2.90 -2.60 9.62
C THR A 64 -3.30 -1.42 10.50
N LEU A 65 -2.34 -0.79 11.19
CA LEU A 65 -2.60 0.33 12.09
C LEU A 65 -3.26 1.51 11.35
N PHE A 66 -2.87 1.75 10.09
CA PHE A 66 -3.46 2.80 9.28
C PHE A 66 -4.93 2.54 8.97
N LEU A 67 -5.27 1.33 8.51
CA LEU A 67 -6.64 0.96 8.17
C LEU A 67 -7.54 0.95 9.40
N GLU A 68 -7.06 0.40 10.52
CA GLU A 68 -7.80 0.45 11.78
C GLU A 68 -8.13 1.89 12.16
N GLN A 69 -7.13 2.76 12.17
CA GLN A 69 -7.35 4.17 12.51
C GLN A 69 -8.31 4.85 11.54
N TYR A 70 -8.19 4.57 10.23
CA TYR A 70 -9.07 5.16 9.21
C TYR A 70 -10.53 4.77 9.44
N TRP A 71 -10.77 3.50 9.76
CA TRP A 71 -12.12 2.95 9.95
C TRP A 71 -12.69 3.15 11.36
N GLY A 72 -12.02 3.92 12.23
CA GLY A 72 -12.53 4.31 13.54
C GLY A 72 -12.04 3.47 14.71
N GLY A 73 -11.01 2.64 14.49
CA GLY A 73 -10.24 1.96 15.52
C GLY A 73 -9.22 2.88 16.23
N PRO A 74 -8.24 2.27 16.92
CA PRO A 74 -7.23 3.01 17.70
C PRO A 74 -6.44 4.04 16.89
N ARG A 75 -5.97 5.11 17.57
CA ARG A 75 -5.16 6.19 16.99
C ARG A 75 -3.66 5.86 16.93
N THR A 76 -3.31 4.60 17.13
CA THR A 76 -1.95 4.08 17.26
C THR A 76 -1.06 4.47 16.08
N TYR A 77 -1.58 4.42 14.85
CA TYR A 77 -0.82 4.84 13.67
C TYR A 77 -0.33 6.28 13.79
N SER A 78 -1.21 7.21 14.12
CA SER A 78 -0.84 8.62 14.25
C SER A 78 -0.03 8.91 15.50
N GLU A 79 -0.21 8.16 16.58
CA GLU A 79 0.63 8.28 17.77
C GLU A 79 2.09 7.89 17.48
N GLN A 80 2.31 6.84 16.69
CA GLN A 80 3.65 6.37 16.36
C GLN A 80 4.27 7.09 15.16
N ARG A 81 3.46 7.49 14.17
CA ARG A 81 3.94 7.97 12.86
C ARG A 81 3.52 9.40 12.55
N GLY A 82 2.70 10.04 13.38
CA GLY A 82 2.12 11.34 13.08
C GLY A 82 1.11 11.31 11.93
N HIS A 83 0.91 12.46 11.28
CA HIS A 83 -0.07 12.61 10.22
C HIS A 83 0.20 11.65 9.03
N PRO A 84 -0.81 10.96 8.44
CA PRO A 84 -0.60 9.98 7.38
C PRO A 84 0.20 10.46 6.17
N ARG A 85 -0.08 11.68 5.68
CA ARG A 85 0.61 12.31 4.53
C ARG A 85 0.92 11.29 3.41
N LEU A 86 -0.09 10.52 2.99
CA LEU A 86 0.11 9.32 2.17
C LEU A 86 0.90 9.61 0.90
N ARG A 87 0.53 10.65 0.13
CA ARG A 87 1.26 11.03 -1.10
C ARG A 87 2.75 11.31 -0.85
N MET A 88 3.08 11.98 0.25
CA MET A 88 4.49 12.25 0.61
C MET A 88 5.25 10.96 0.92
N ARG A 89 4.61 10.02 1.64
CA ARG A 89 5.22 8.73 2.00
C ARG A 89 5.34 7.76 0.82
N HIS A 90 4.50 7.93 -0.20
CA HIS A 90 4.53 7.13 -1.41
C HIS A 90 5.40 7.75 -2.52
N GLY A 91 5.80 9.02 -2.39
CA GLY A 91 6.65 9.73 -3.36
C GLY A 91 8.01 9.07 -3.69
N PRO A 92 8.69 8.37 -2.76
CA PRO A 92 9.93 7.65 -3.07
C PRO A 92 9.76 6.44 -4.01
N PHE A 93 8.54 5.92 -4.16
CA PHE A 93 8.27 4.74 -5.00
C PHE A 93 7.74 5.18 -6.36
N ARG A 94 8.12 4.47 -7.43
CA ARG A 94 7.52 4.66 -8.76
C ARG A 94 6.22 3.87 -8.81
N ILE A 95 5.09 4.57 -8.78
CA ILE A 95 3.75 3.96 -8.77
C ILE A 95 3.01 4.44 -10.02
N GLY A 96 2.95 3.59 -11.03
CA GLY A 96 2.13 3.77 -12.22
C GLY A 96 0.85 2.95 -12.16
N THR A 97 0.15 2.89 -13.30
CA THR A 97 -1.10 2.11 -13.44
C THR A 97 -0.87 0.62 -13.20
N ALA A 98 0.26 0.07 -13.66
CA ALA A 98 0.57 -1.36 -13.50
C ALA A 98 0.72 -1.75 -12.02
N GLU A 99 1.43 -0.94 -11.22
CA GLU A 99 1.61 -1.15 -9.79
C GLU A 99 0.30 -0.96 -9.03
N ARG A 100 -0.48 0.08 -9.36
CA ARG A 100 -1.82 0.32 -8.79
C ARG A 100 -2.76 -0.85 -9.05
N ASP A 101 -2.81 -1.34 -10.28
CA ASP A 101 -3.68 -2.47 -10.64
C ASP A 101 -3.21 -3.78 -10.00
N ALA A 102 -1.90 -4.02 -9.92
CA ALA A 102 -1.35 -5.18 -9.21
C ALA A 102 -1.72 -5.12 -7.71
N TRP A 103 -1.57 -3.95 -7.09
CA TRP A 103 -1.93 -3.74 -5.69
C TRP A 103 -3.41 -4.02 -5.45
N LEU A 104 -4.30 -3.48 -6.30
CA LEU A 104 -5.75 -3.70 -6.18
C LEU A 104 -6.12 -5.17 -6.42
N ARG A 105 -5.48 -5.88 -7.35
CA ARG A 105 -5.72 -7.31 -7.54
C ARG A 105 -5.41 -8.11 -6.28
N ARG A 106 -4.26 -7.86 -5.63
CA ARG A 106 -3.90 -8.55 -4.38
C ARG A 106 -4.83 -8.16 -3.23
N MET A 107 -5.22 -6.89 -3.15
CA MET A 107 -6.13 -6.42 -2.11
C MET A 107 -7.56 -6.98 -2.31
N ARG A 108 -8.04 -7.13 -3.55
CA ARG A 108 -9.36 -7.70 -3.85
C ARG A 108 -9.48 -9.12 -3.30
N VAL A 109 -8.48 -9.97 -3.57
CA VAL A 109 -8.41 -11.34 -3.04
C VAL A 109 -8.48 -11.35 -1.51
N ALA A 110 -7.71 -10.47 -0.85
CA ALA A 110 -7.71 -10.37 0.61
C ALA A 110 -9.07 -9.93 1.19
N VAL A 111 -9.76 -8.98 0.53
CA VAL A 111 -11.09 -8.51 0.93
C VAL A 111 -12.16 -9.57 0.69
N ASP A 112 -12.10 -10.29 -0.44
CA ASP A 112 -12.99 -11.42 -0.75
C ASP A 112 -12.90 -12.51 0.34
N GLU A 113 -11.68 -12.89 0.72
CA GLU A 113 -11.44 -13.90 1.75
C GLU A 113 -11.87 -13.46 3.16
N ALA A 114 -11.96 -12.15 3.41
CA ALA A 114 -12.46 -11.63 4.67
C ALA A 114 -13.95 -11.86 4.86
N ARG A 115 -14.71 -12.08 3.77
CA ARG A 115 -16.16 -12.38 3.78
C ARG A 115 -16.95 -11.37 4.61
N LEU A 116 -16.69 -10.09 4.38
CA LEU A 116 -17.39 -9.00 5.04
C LEU A 116 -18.87 -8.96 4.62
N ALA A 117 -19.71 -8.30 5.43
CA ALA A 117 -21.06 -7.99 5.00
C ALA A 117 -21.01 -7.12 3.71
N PRO A 118 -21.93 -7.30 2.73
CA PRO A 118 -21.82 -6.66 1.42
C PRO A 118 -21.65 -5.12 1.45
N ASP A 119 -22.30 -4.45 2.40
CA ASP A 119 -22.18 -3.00 2.56
C ASP A 119 -20.83 -2.56 3.12
N ALA A 120 -20.30 -3.30 4.08
CA ALA A 120 -18.98 -3.06 4.65
C ALA A 120 -17.87 -3.37 3.64
N GLU A 121 -18.02 -4.46 2.88
CA GLU A 121 -17.11 -4.82 1.80
C GLU A 121 -17.05 -3.73 0.74
N ARG A 122 -18.21 -3.25 0.27
CA ARG A 122 -18.30 -2.18 -0.72
C ARG A 122 -17.66 -0.89 -0.22
N ALA A 123 -17.99 -0.46 1.01
CA ALA A 123 -17.41 0.76 1.58
C ALA A 123 -15.89 0.66 1.72
N LEU A 124 -15.37 -0.48 2.19
CA LEU A 124 -13.93 -0.74 2.27
C LEU A 124 -13.29 -0.70 0.88
N TRP A 125 -13.88 -1.42 -0.08
CA TRP A 125 -13.35 -1.52 -1.43
C TRP A 125 -13.33 -0.19 -2.17
N ASP A 126 -14.42 0.59 -2.10
CA ASP A 126 -14.50 1.92 -2.73
C ASP A 126 -13.41 2.87 -2.21
N TYR A 127 -13.16 2.84 -0.89
CA TYR A 127 -12.08 3.60 -0.29
C TYR A 127 -10.70 3.14 -0.80
N LEU A 128 -10.44 1.83 -0.83
CA LEU A 128 -9.14 1.29 -1.27
C LEU A 128 -8.85 1.63 -2.72
N VAL A 129 -9.86 1.57 -3.60
CA VAL A 129 -9.75 1.99 -5.01
C VAL A 129 -9.40 3.47 -5.10
N MET A 130 -10.19 4.34 -4.45
CA MET A 130 -9.94 5.79 -4.45
C MET A 130 -8.56 6.13 -3.89
N ALA A 131 -8.16 5.48 -2.80
CA ALA A 131 -6.86 5.68 -2.19
C ALA A 131 -5.73 5.26 -3.14
N ALA A 132 -5.80 4.07 -3.73
CA ALA A 132 -4.80 3.57 -4.68
C ALA A 132 -4.67 4.51 -5.90
N ASP A 133 -5.79 4.99 -6.44
CA ASP A 133 -5.81 5.98 -7.53
C ASP A 133 -5.08 7.27 -7.16
N SER A 134 -5.32 7.79 -5.95
CA SER A 134 -4.71 9.03 -5.49
C SER A 134 -3.18 8.95 -5.28
N LEU A 135 -2.62 7.74 -5.24
CA LEU A 135 -1.20 7.47 -4.98
C LEU A 135 -0.38 7.22 -6.23
N VAL A 136 -1.02 7.04 -7.40
CA VAL A 136 -0.32 7.00 -8.68
C VAL A 136 0.47 8.30 -8.87
N ASN A 137 1.77 8.16 -9.15
CA ASN A 137 2.72 9.26 -9.23
C ASN A 137 3.63 9.22 -10.47
N VAL A 138 3.51 8.19 -11.30
CA VAL A 138 4.14 8.07 -12.62
C VAL A 138 3.05 7.90 -13.67
N GLN A 139 3.13 8.67 -14.76
CA GLN A 139 2.41 8.38 -16.00
C GLN A 139 3.40 7.63 -16.91
N VAL A 140 3.03 6.45 -17.39
CA VAL A 140 3.85 5.74 -18.39
C VAL A 140 3.34 6.18 -19.75
N ASP A 141 4.12 7.02 -20.44
CA ASP A 141 3.84 7.36 -21.83
C ASP A 141 4.00 6.10 -22.70
N ALA A 142 3.11 5.93 -23.68
CA ALA A 142 3.09 4.77 -24.59
C ALA A 142 4.36 4.62 -25.47
N ASP A 143 5.31 5.56 -25.39
CA ASP A 143 6.50 5.67 -26.25
C ASP A 143 7.82 5.32 -25.55
N HIS A 144 7.80 4.83 -24.30
CA HIS A 144 9.02 4.37 -23.64
C HIS A 144 8.77 3.11 -22.80
N PRO A 145 9.10 1.89 -23.31
CA PRO A 145 9.08 0.72 -22.46
C PRO A 145 10.07 0.91 -21.30
N ALA A 146 9.70 0.39 -20.13
CA ALA A 146 10.48 0.47 -18.90
C ALA A 146 11.88 -0.13 -19.10
N THR A 147 12.87 0.71 -19.36
CA THR A 147 14.27 0.31 -19.23
C THR A 147 14.60 0.29 -17.74
N VAL A 148 14.82 -0.89 -17.19
CA VAL A 148 15.39 -1.06 -15.86
C VAL A 148 16.79 -0.43 -15.88
N PRO A 149 17.08 0.63 -15.11
CA PRO A 149 18.43 1.16 -15.06
C PRO A 149 19.33 0.07 -14.45
N THR A 150 20.29 -0.41 -15.25
CA THR A 150 21.29 -1.38 -14.81
C THR A 150 22.37 -0.63 -14.02
N PRO A 151 23.04 -1.22 -13.00
CA PRO A 151 24.04 -0.54 -12.18
C PRO A 151 25.32 -0.02 -12.89
N GLN A 152 25.35 0.06 -14.22
CA GLN A 152 26.53 0.43 -15.00
C GLN A 152 26.55 1.92 -15.44
N ASP A 153 25.56 2.73 -15.06
CA ASP A 153 25.54 4.17 -15.40
C ASP A 153 26.43 5.04 -14.47
N LEU A 154 27.05 4.44 -13.45
CA LEU A 154 28.08 5.12 -12.65
C LEU A 154 29.44 4.89 -13.33
N GLY A 155 29.82 5.85 -14.18
CA GLY A 155 31.07 5.84 -14.96
C GLY A 155 32.33 5.46 -14.18
N LEU A 156 32.61 4.17 -14.11
CA LEU A 156 33.92 3.64 -13.76
C LEU A 156 34.51 3.03 -15.03
N THR A 157 35.34 3.82 -15.71
CA THR A 157 36.18 3.30 -16.80
C THR A 157 37.05 2.16 -16.27
N PRO A 158 37.05 0.96 -16.88
CA PRO A 158 38.06 -0.04 -16.56
C PRO A 158 39.42 0.45 -17.07
N ARG A 159 40.39 0.62 -16.17
CA ARG A 159 41.80 0.74 -16.55
C ARG A 159 42.22 -0.57 -17.21
N GLY A 160 42.38 -0.55 -18.53
CA GLY A 160 42.99 -1.65 -19.27
C GLY A 160 44.47 -1.83 -18.91
N PRO A 161 45.05 -3.04 -19.10
CA PRO A 161 46.46 -3.30 -18.86
C PRO A 161 47.27 -2.87 -20.08
N GLY A 162 47.94 -1.73 -20.00
CA GLY A 162 48.90 -1.29 -21.02
C GLY A 162 50.32 -1.66 -20.63
N GLY A 163 50.83 -2.76 -21.16
CA GLY A 163 52.28 -2.94 -21.31
C GLY A 163 52.84 -2.04 -22.42
N GLN A 164 54.13 -1.67 -22.28
CA GLN A 164 55.10 -1.26 -23.32
C GLN A 164 56.41 -0.93 -22.56
N THR A 165 57.43 -1.78 -22.54
CA THR A 165 58.62 -1.80 -23.43
C THR A 165 59.20 -0.43 -23.81
N SER A 166 60.38 -0.08 -23.29
CA SER A 166 61.60 0.28 -24.07
C SER A 166 62.70 0.86 -23.17
N GLY A 167 63.95 0.44 -23.43
CA GLY A 167 65.19 1.05 -22.91
C GLY A 167 65.53 2.36 -23.63
N PRO A 168 66.79 2.81 -23.72
CA PRO A 168 68.05 2.08 -23.55
C PRO A 168 68.64 2.02 -22.14
#